data_AF-A0A3P7JGU6-F1
#
_entry.id   AF-A0A3P7JGU6-F1
#
_cell.length_a   1.000
_cell.length_b   1.000
_cell.length_c   1.000
_cell.angle_alpha   90.00
_cell.angle_beta   90.00
_cell.angle_gamma   90.00
#
_symmetry.space_group_name_H-M   'P 1'
#
loop_
_entity.id
_entity.type
_entity.pdbx_description
1 polymer ?
#
loop_
_entity_poly.entity_id
_entity_poly.type
_entity_poly.pdbx_seq_one_letter_code
_entity_poly.pdbx_strand_id
1 'polypeptide(L)'
;MTTYVGYAAQCSPAVRKQIIPLEIRLEIAERMIAYASLADVLRWRGVSRRFRAAAMRRLARYTTIHVRVYDGLSTLYEKASSIANIGDWHPAGCLLLSEMGPHELGIALDSRPKWKDVKILVALLNVFRENAIQIQMDSPIVELLVKEVRKK
;
A
#
# COMPACT_ATOMS: atom_id res chain seq x y z
N MET A 1 -6.18 -73.50 -7.38
CA MET A 1 -7.17 -72.64 -8.06
C MET A 1 -7.81 -71.72 -7.04
N THR A 2 -7.55 -70.43 -7.23
CA THR A 2 -8.17 -69.20 -6.70
C THR A 2 -9.23 -69.31 -5.60
N THR A 3 -8.99 -68.64 -4.46
CA THR A 3 -9.90 -67.56 -3.99
C THR A 3 -9.19 -66.66 -2.98
N TYR A 4 -9.11 -65.37 -3.34
CA TYR A 4 -8.72 -64.26 -2.48
C TYR A 4 -9.82 -64.02 -1.44
N VAL A 5 -9.45 -63.90 -0.16
CA VAL A 5 -10.33 -63.40 0.90
C VAL A 5 -9.73 -62.11 1.44
N GLY A 6 -10.57 -61.08 1.48
CA GLY A 6 -10.17 -59.69 1.58
C GLY A 6 -9.65 -59.24 2.94
N TYR A 7 -8.79 -58.23 2.89
CA TYR A 7 -8.73 -57.19 3.90
C TYR A 7 -8.92 -55.86 3.18
N ALA A 8 -10.15 -55.35 3.22
CA ALA A 8 -10.44 -53.97 2.87
C ALA A 8 -9.81 -53.08 3.96
N ALA A 9 -8.56 -52.67 3.75
CA ALA A 9 -7.98 -51.56 4.49
C ALA A 9 -8.70 -50.29 4.04
N GLN A 10 -9.70 -49.88 4.84
CA GLN A 10 -10.29 -48.54 4.78
C GLN A 10 -9.21 -47.51 5.15
N CYS A 11 -8.39 -47.11 4.19
CA CYS A 11 -7.59 -45.91 4.30
C CYS A 11 -8.41 -44.74 3.75
N SER A 12 -9.09 -44.03 4.65
CA SER A 12 -9.55 -42.67 4.41
C SER A 12 -8.37 -41.71 4.60
N PRO A 13 -8.03 -40.89 3.59
CA PRO A 13 -7.37 -39.63 3.85
C PRO A 13 -8.33 -38.52 3.43
N ALA A 14 -9.35 -38.28 4.25
CA ALA A 14 -9.89 -36.93 4.34
C ALA A 14 -8.77 -36.03 4.88
N VAL A 15 -7.93 -35.53 3.98
CA VAL A 15 -7.04 -34.40 4.25
C VAL A 15 -7.95 -33.25 4.64
N ARG A 16 -8.24 -33.14 5.94
CA ARG A 16 -8.90 -31.96 6.50
C ARG A 16 -7.98 -30.81 6.16
N LYS A 17 -8.32 -30.05 5.11
CA LYS A 17 -7.79 -28.70 4.92
C LYS A 17 -8.02 -28.01 6.26
N GLN A 18 -6.95 -27.78 7.00
CA GLN A 18 -7.02 -26.97 8.21
C GLN A 18 -7.44 -25.58 7.75
N ILE A 19 -8.73 -25.31 7.80
CA ILE A 19 -9.28 -24.00 7.52
C ILE A 19 -8.90 -23.17 8.74
N ILE A 20 -7.90 -22.30 8.58
CA ILE A 20 -7.55 -21.33 9.60
C ILE A 20 -8.84 -20.58 9.96
N PRO A 21 -9.23 -20.53 11.24
CA PRO A 21 -10.40 -19.81 11.71
C PRO A 21 -10.46 -18.38 11.15
N LEU A 22 -11.67 -17.87 10.92
CA LEU A 22 -11.86 -16.54 10.32
C LEU A 22 -11.22 -15.43 11.17
N GLU A 23 -11.32 -15.52 12.49
CA GLU A 23 -10.74 -14.59 13.45
C GLU A 23 -9.21 -14.54 13.34
N ILE A 24 -8.56 -15.70 13.37
CA ILE A 24 -7.10 -15.83 13.22
C ILE A 24 -6.63 -15.22 11.88
N ARG A 25 -7.40 -15.39 10.80
CA ARG A 25 -7.07 -14.79 9.49
C ARG A 25 -7.16 -13.26 9.50
N LEU A 26 -8.05 -12.68 10.30
CA LEU A 26 -8.18 -11.23 10.44
C LEU A 26 -7.01 -10.67 11.25
N GLU A 27 -6.68 -11.29 12.37
CA GLU A 27 -5.55 -10.89 13.22
C GLU A 27 -4.23 -10.95 12.46
N ILE A 28 -4.00 -12.01 11.67
CA ILE A 28 -2.80 -12.13 10.84
C ILE A 28 -2.73 -10.97 9.84
N ALA A 29 -3.81 -10.66 9.14
CA ALA A 29 -3.82 -9.58 8.15
C ALA A 29 -3.59 -8.21 8.81
N GLU A 30 -4.18 -7.96 9.97
CA GLU A 30 -3.96 -6.72 10.74
C GLU A 30 -2.51 -6.61 11.19
N ARG A 31 -1.93 -7.68 11.73
CA ARG A 31 -0.55 -7.68 12.22
C ARG A 31 0.44 -7.53 11.07
N MET A 32 0.23 -8.19 9.94
CA MET A 32 1.05 -8.00 8.74
C MET A 32 0.98 -6.56 8.24
N ILE A 33 -0.22 -5.98 8.16
CA ILE A 33 -0.41 -4.60 7.73
C ILE A 33 0.18 -3.61 8.72
N ALA A 34 0.17 -3.88 10.03
CA ALA A 34 0.69 -2.95 11.04
C ALA A 34 2.20 -2.71 10.91
N TYR A 35 2.97 -3.74 10.53
CA TYR A 35 4.43 -3.68 10.42
C TYR A 35 4.96 -3.60 8.98
N ALA A 36 4.08 -3.56 7.98
CA ALA A 36 4.48 -3.43 6.58
C ALA A 36 4.97 -2.00 6.24
N SER A 37 5.71 -1.85 5.14
CA SER A 37 5.99 -0.52 4.56
C SER A 37 4.69 0.14 4.09
N LEU A 38 4.66 1.47 3.98
CA LEU A 38 3.50 2.16 3.40
C LEU A 38 3.25 1.74 1.95
N ALA A 39 4.31 1.48 1.20
CA ALA A 39 4.25 0.99 -0.17
C ALA A 39 3.51 -0.35 -0.27
N ASP A 40 3.81 -1.29 0.63
CA ASP A 40 3.14 -2.59 0.69
C ASP A 40 1.70 -2.48 1.17
N VAL A 41 1.42 -1.62 2.16
CA VAL A 41 0.04 -1.34 2.58
C VAL A 41 -0.80 -0.85 1.40
N LEU A 42 -0.27 0.06 0.58
CA LEU A 42 -0.95 0.55 -0.62
C LEU A 42 -1.15 -0.55 -1.66
N ARG A 43 -0.16 -1.41 -1.90
CA ARG A 43 -0.28 -2.58 -2.81
C ARG A 43 -1.33 -3.58 -2.32
N TRP A 44 -1.30 -3.94 -1.04
CA TRP A 44 -2.11 -5.01 -0.48
C TRP A 44 -3.59 -4.68 -0.35
N ARG A 45 -3.98 -3.41 -0.55
CA ARG A 45 -5.38 -3.03 -0.80
C ARG A 45 -6.00 -3.76 -1.98
N GLY A 46 -5.21 -4.17 -2.96
CA GLY A 46 -5.67 -4.93 -4.14
C GLY A 46 -5.80 -6.44 -3.89
N VAL A 47 -5.08 -7.00 -2.92
CA VAL A 47 -4.84 -8.46 -2.82
C VAL A 47 -6.08 -9.23 -2.34
N SER A 48 -6.78 -8.75 -1.31
CA SER A 48 -8.02 -9.37 -0.85
C SER A 48 -8.89 -8.39 -0.09
N ARG A 49 -10.17 -8.73 0.13
CA ARG A 49 -11.09 -7.91 0.92
C ARG A 49 -10.60 -7.67 2.36
N ARG A 50 -9.94 -8.67 2.98
CA ARG A 50 -9.44 -8.58 4.37
C ARG A 50 -8.22 -7.66 4.47
N PHE A 51 -7.23 -7.88 3.60
CA PHE A 51 -6.05 -7.00 3.54
C PHE A 51 -6.45 -5.57 3.17
N ARG A 52 -7.44 -5.39 2.29
CA ARG A 52 -8.02 -4.07 2.02
C ARG A 52 -8.59 -3.41 3.26
N ALA A 53 -9.42 -4.11 4.04
CA ALA A 53 -10.01 -3.55 5.26
C ALA A 53 -8.94 -3.21 6.31
N ALA A 54 -7.94 -4.08 6.50
CA ALA A 54 -6.82 -3.81 7.40
C ALA A 54 -5.97 -2.61 6.91
N ALA A 55 -5.63 -2.56 5.62
CA ALA A 55 -4.88 -1.45 5.02
C ALA A 55 -5.62 -0.12 5.14
N MET A 56 -6.92 -0.08 4.81
CA MET A 56 -7.72 1.13 4.90
C MET A 56 -7.83 1.63 6.36
N ARG A 57 -7.93 0.73 7.35
CA ARG A 57 -7.90 1.11 8.76
C ARG A 57 -6.57 1.73 9.18
N ARG A 58 -5.43 1.18 8.73
CA ARG A 58 -4.12 1.80 8.97
C ARG A 58 -4.01 3.17 8.32
N LEU A 59 -4.40 3.28 7.04
CA LEU A 59 -4.31 4.54 6.27
C LEU A 59 -5.27 5.62 6.81
N ALA A 60 -6.40 5.24 7.40
CA ALA A 60 -7.33 6.18 8.01
C ALA A 60 -6.75 6.91 9.24
N ARG A 61 -5.63 6.45 9.80
CA ARG A 61 -4.98 7.11 10.94
C ARG A 61 -4.28 8.41 10.57
N TYR A 62 -3.88 8.60 9.31
CA TYR A 62 -3.21 9.82 8.87
C TYR A 62 -4.25 10.90 8.59
N THR A 63 -4.37 11.83 9.52
CA THR A 63 -5.28 12.97 9.41
C THR A 63 -4.57 14.20 8.85
N THR A 64 -3.24 14.23 8.92
CA THR A 64 -2.41 15.34 8.43
C THR A 64 -1.47 14.83 7.34
N ILE A 65 -1.53 15.45 6.16
CA ILE A 65 -0.71 15.08 5.01
C ILE A 65 0.16 16.26 4.59
N HIS A 66 1.45 16.01 4.46
CA HIS A 66 2.42 17.00 4.00
C HIS A 66 2.95 16.58 2.63
N VAL A 67 2.68 17.40 1.62
CA VAL A 67 3.17 17.19 0.25
C VAL A 67 4.31 18.17 -0.02
N ARG A 68 5.51 17.64 -0.19
CA ARG A 68 6.74 18.44 -0.32
C ARG A 68 7.46 18.18 -1.63
N VAL A 69 8.15 19.20 -2.12
CA VAL A 69 8.99 19.14 -3.31
C VAL A 69 10.45 19.05 -2.90
N TYR A 70 11.18 18.13 -3.52
CA TYR A 70 12.63 17.97 -3.34
C TYR A 70 13.35 17.85 -4.67
N ASP A 71 14.46 18.56 -4.82
CA ASP A 71 15.31 18.46 -6.00
C ASP A 71 16.07 17.12 -6.03
N GLY A 72 16.11 16.47 -7.20
CA GLY A 72 16.90 15.25 -7.42
C GLY A 72 16.29 13.96 -6.86
N LEU A 73 15.05 14.02 -6.40
CA LEU A 73 14.33 12.84 -5.89
C LEU A 73 14.16 11.76 -6.96
N SER A 74 13.99 12.16 -8.22
CA SER A 74 13.94 11.27 -9.39
C SER A 74 15.24 10.49 -9.60
N THR A 75 16.40 11.15 -9.44
CA THR A 75 17.71 10.49 -9.51
C THR A 75 17.90 9.51 -8.35
N LEU A 76 17.42 9.86 -7.15
CA LEU A 76 17.43 8.95 -6.01
C LEU A 76 16.52 7.74 -6.23
N TYR A 77 15.33 7.95 -6.80
CA TYR A 77 14.41 6.87 -7.17
C TYR A 77 15.03 5.90 -8.17
N GLU A 78 15.69 6.41 -9.20
CA GLU A 78 16.36 5.57 -10.21
C GLU A 78 17.49 4.74 -9.58
N LYS A 79 18.28 5.32 -8.67
CA LYS A 79 19.31 4.59 -7.90
C LYS A 79 18.72 3.59 -6.90
N ALA A 80 17.62 3.93 -6.23
CA ALA A 80 16.93 3.04 -5.30
C ALA A 80 16.18 1.92 -6.03
N SER A 81 15.83 2.11 -7.31
CA SER A 81 15.26 1.05 -8.14
C SER A 81 16.31 0.01 -8.57
N SER A 82 17.58 0.41 -8.65
CA SER A 82 18.69 -0.49 -8.98
C SER A 82 19.32 -1.16 -7.75
N ILE A 83 19.21 -0.53 -6.57
CA ILE A 83 19.67 -1.07 -5.29
C ILE A 83 18.45 -1.34 -4.43
N ALA A 84 18.06 -2.62 -4.28
CA ALA A 84 16.90 -3.00 -3.50
C ALA A 84 16.89 -2.32 -2.11
N ASN A 85 15.80 -1.57 -1.84
CA ASN A 85 15.37 -1.10 -0.52
C ASN A 85 16.00 0.17 0.07
N ILE A 86 16.10 1.26 -0.67
CA ILE A 86 16.24 2.58 -0.03
C ILE A 86 14.90 3.32 -0.07
N GLY A 87 14.10 3.18 1.00
CA GLY A 87 12.93 4.02 1.28
C GLY A 87 11.57 3.49 0.81
N ASP A 88 10.51 4.06 1.39
CA ASP A 88 9.10 3.72 1.14
C ASP A 88 8.57 4.41 -0.12
N TRP A 89 9.08 4.01 -1.28
CA TRP A 89 8.61 4.55 -2.56
C TRP A 89 7.22 4.04 -2.91
N HIS A 90 6.38 4.94 -3.43
CA HIS A 90 5.07 4.58 -3.94
C HIS A 90 5.21 3.50 -5.03
N PRO A 91 4.40 2.42 -4.98
CA PRO A 91 4.62 1.23 -5.82
C PRO A 91 4.47 1.45 -7.33
N ALA A 92 3.92 2.60 -7.73
CA ALA A 92 3.61 2.91 -9.13
C ALA A 92 4.44 4.05 -9.73
N GLY A 93 5.24 4.78 -8.95
CA GLY A 93 5.95 5.98 -9.45
C GLY A 93 6.87 6.64 -8.43
N CYS A 94 7.48 7.75 -8.84
CA CYS A 94 8.52 8.46 -8.10
C CYS A 94 7.91 9.40 -7.04
N LEU A 95 7.26 8.81 -6.04
CA LEU A 95 6.81 9.51 -4.85
C LEU A 95 7.37 8.80 -3.64
N LEU A 96 8.11 9.50 -2.78
CA LEU A 96 8.60 8.92 -1.54
C LEU A 96 7.56 9.16 -0.45
N LEU A 97 7.20 8.09 0.27
CA LEU A 97 6.27 8.14 1.39
C LEU A 97 7.07 8.07 2.69
N SER A 98 6.62 8.81 3.69
CA SER A 98 7.28 8.84 5.01
C SER A 98 6.23 8.94 6.11
N GLU A 99 6.24 7.98 7.03
CA GLU A 99 5.51 8.12 8.30
C GLU A 99 6.29 9.10 9.18
N MET A 100 5.75 10.30 9.38
CA MET A 100 6.42 11.36 10.16
C MET A 100 5.96 11.36 11.62
N GLY A 101 4.78 10.80 11.88
CA GLY A 101 4.21 10.65 13.20
C GLY A 101 2.98 9.74 13.19
N PRO A 102 2.32 9.53 14.34
CA PRO A 102 1.17 8.63 14.46
C PRO A 102 -0.02 8.98 13.54
N HIS A 103 -0.15 10.26 13.21
CA HIS A 103 -1.23 10.81 12.39
C HIS A 103 -0.73 11.62 11.18
N GLU A 104 0.58 11.61 10.94
CA GLU A 104 1.24 12.48 9.96
C GLU A 104 1.91 11.66 8.87
N LEU A 105 1.55 11.98 7.63
CA LEU A 105 2.11 11.37 6.43
C LEU A 105 2.84 12.41 5.59
N GLY A 106 4.10 12.15 5.30
CA GLY A 106 4.88 12.87 4.29
C GLY A 106 4.78 12.21 2.92
N ILE A 107 4.56 13.01 1.89
CA ILE A 107 4.61 12.63 0.49
C ILE A 107 5.58 13.58 -0.21
N ALA A 108 6.69 13.05 -0.70
CA ALA A 108 7.71 13.81 -1.39
C ALA A 108 7.66 13.55 -2.90
N LEU A 109 7.75 14.62 -3.70
CA LEU A 109 7.87 14.57 -5.15
C LEU A 109 9.15 15.29 -5.61
N ASP A 110 9.63 14.90 -6.78
CA ASP A 110 10.69 15.64 -7.46
C ASP A 110 10.19 17.05 -7.86
N SER A 111 11.10 18.02 -7.96
CA SER A 111 10.76 19.39 -8.43
C SER A 111 10.33 19.46 -9.88
N ARG A 112 10.68 18.46 -10.69
CA ARG A 112 10.21 18.30 -12.06
C ARG A 112 9.42 16.99 -12.19
N PRO A 113 8.24 16.89 -11.54
CA PRO A 113 7.50 15.64 -11.50
C PRO A 113 7.01 15.27 -12.91
N LYS A 114 7.14 13.99 -13.27
CA LYS A 114 6.55 13.50 -14.52
C LYS A 114 5.03 13.49 -14.36
N TRP A 115 4.31 13.60 -15.47
CA TRP A 115 2.83 13.61 -15.44
C TRP A 115 2.22 12.36 -14.78
N LYS A 116 2.90 11.22 -14.92
CA LYS A 116 2.54 9.98 -14.23
C LYS A 116 2.55 10.14 -12.71
N ASP A 117 3.56 10.81 -12.15
CA ASP A 117 3.73 10.99 -10.70
C ASP A 117 2.65 11.93 -10.14
N VAL A 118 2.25 12.94 -10.92
CA VAL A 118 1.12 13.83 -10.59
C VAL A 118 -0.19 13.04 -10.48
N LYS A 119 -0.49 12.18 -11.46
CA LYS A 119 -1.70 11.34 -11.42
C LYS A 119 -1.70 10.40 -10.22
N ILE A 120 -0.53 9.87 -9.87
CA ILE A 120 -0.36 9.04 -8.69
C ILE A 120 -0.62 9.85 -7.41
N LEU A 121 -0.08 11.08 -7.31
CA LEU A 121 -0.36 11.97 -6.19
C LEU A 121 -1.87 12.22 -6.04
N VAL A 122 -2.57 12.57 -7.12
CA VAL A 122 -4.02 12.79 -7.09
C VAL A 122 -4.77 11.53 -6.62
N ALA A 123 -4.41 10.37 -7.18
CA ALA A 123 -5.02 9.10 -6.77
C ALA A 123 -4.76 8.80 -5.29
N LEU A 124 -3.55 9.07 -4.80
CA LEU A 124 -3.14 8.87 -3.42
C LEU A 124 -3.88 9.81 -2.47
N LEU A 125 -3.98 11.10 -2.79
CA LEU A 125 -4.79 12.06 -2.03
C LEU A 125 -6.25 11.62 -1.96
N ASN A 126 -6.79 11.04 -3.03
CA ASN A 126 -8.15 10.50 -3.02
C ASN A 126 -8.31 9.28 -2.09
N VAL A 127 -7.23 8.53 -1.78
CA VAL A 127 -7.28 7.46 -0.77
C VAL A 127 -7.52 8.02 0.62
N PHE A 128 -6.94 9.18 0.92
CA PHE A 128 -7.03 9.82 2.22
C PHE A 128 -8.17 10.81 2.35
N ARG A 129 -8.87 11.13 1.25
CA ARG A 129 -9.91 12.17 1.17
C ARG A 129 -10.89 12.18 2.34
N GLU A 130 -11.38 11.01 2.75
CA GLU A 130 -12.39 10.90 3.80
C GLU A 130 -11.85 11.08 5.23
N ASN A 131 -10.53 10.97 5.42
CA ASN A 131 -9.90 10.99 6.76
C ASN A 131 -8.93 12.17 6.95
N ALA A 132 -8.41 12.75 5.86
CA ALA A 132 -7.50 13.87 5.90
C ALA A 132 -8.24 15.14 6.36
N ILE A 133 -7.85 15.65 7.52
CA ILE A 133 -8.35 16.90 8.10
C ILE A 133 -7.52 18.08 7.59
N GLN A 134 -6.21 17.90 7.49
CA GLN A 134 -5.30 18.95 7.05
C GLN A 134 -4.36 18.44 5.96
N ILE A 135 -4.22 19.22 4.89
CA ILE A 135 -3.24 18.97 3.84
C ILE A 135 -2.37 20.19 3.68
N GLN A 136 -1.08 20.03 3.93
CA GLN A 136 -0.06 21.06 3.73
C GLN A 136 0.68 20.74 2.44
N MET A 137 0.78 21.70 1.53
CA MET A 137 1.48 21.50 0.26
C MET A 137 2.39 22.68 -0.04
N ASP A 138 3.52 22.41 -0.67
CA ASP A 138 4.35 23.47 -1.24
C ASP A 138 3.63 24.14 -2.42
N SER A 139 3.81 25.46 -2.59
CA SER A 139 3.14 26.25 -3.64
C SER A 139 3.23 25.63 -5.04
N PRO A 140 4.39 25.12 -5.51
CA PRO A 140 4.49 24.53 -6.85
C PRO A 140 3.55 23.33 -7.05
N ILE A 141 3.28 22.55 -6.01
CA ILE A 141 2.34 21.41 -6.08
C ILE A 141 0.91 21.92 -6.20
N VAL A 142 0.53 22.94 -5.44
CA VAL A 142 -0.80 23.54 -5.52
C VAL A 142 -1.07 24.07 -6.92
N GLU A 143 -0.13 24.82 -7.48
CA GLU A 143 -0.23 25.33 -8.85
C GLU A 143 -0.38 24.21 -9.89
N LEU A 144 0.38 23.14 -9.71
CA LEU A 144 0.34 21.98 -10.59
C LEU A 144 -1.03 21.27 -10.52
N LEU A 145 -1.57 21.06 -9.31
CA LEU A 145 -2.88 20.45 -9.12
C LEU A 145 -4.01 21.32 -9.66
N VAL A 146 -3.96 22.64 -9.48
CA VAL A 146 -4.94 23.58 -10.05
C VAL A 146 -4.94 23.51 -11.58
N LYS A 147 -3.77 23.43 -12.22
CA LYS A 147 -3.67 23.23 -13.67
C LYS A 147 -4.30 21.91 -14.12
N GLU A 148 -4.22 20.86 -13.32
CA GLU A 148 -4.85 19.57 -13.66
C GLU A 148 -6.37 19.61 -13.50
N VAL A 149 -6.89 20.21 -12.43
CA VAL A 149 -8.33 20.33 -12.23
C VAL A 149 -8.98 21.15 -13.34
N ARG A 150 -8.30 22.20 -13.84
CA ARG A 150 -8.80 23.04 -14.95
C ARG A 150 -8.76 22.39 -16.33
N LYS A 151 -8.07 21.27 -16.51
CA LYS A 151 -8.02 20.53 -17.78
C LYS A 151 -9.21 19.60 -17.98
N LYS A 152 -10.05 19.42 -16.96
CA LYS A 152 -11.35 18.75 -17.04
C LYS A 152 -12.45 19.79 -17.17
#